data_AF-A0A077ZZL2-F1
#
_entry.id   AF-A0A077ZZL2-F1
#
_cell.length_a   1.000
_cell.length_b   1.000
_cell.length_c   1.000
_cell.angle_alpha   90.00
_cell.angle_beta   90.00
_cell.angle_gamma   90.00
#
_symmetry.space_group_name_H-M   'P 1'
#
loop_
_entity.id
_entity.type
_entity.pdbx_description
1 polymer ?
#
loop_
_entity_poly.entity_id
_entity_poly.type
_entity_poly.pdbx_seq_one_letter_code
_entity_poly.pdbx_strand_id
1 'polypeptide(L)'
;MNQKVDYLFPGEEYRPKQPDWDKVKNYVNVEQIFKPLIPYLALLDPPTPRQQITMDDVTDFPDQEIVQLGESRPYEEGRYRPPSMPTYAGIYPSHIYLHRGKQYDWCSCGHSQINPWCDGQCKWILTRCRPVSFNVAESGYFKLCNCKLSSNAPFCNGTHQHMLKWVNKHHRGFWGLWGVISFWGCFGYWAFTFYK
;
A
#
# COMPACT_ATOMS: atom_id res chain seq x y z
N MET A 1 -35.60 19.36 1.21
CA MET A 1 -35.54 20.44 0.20
C MET A 1 -34.40 21.36 0.61
N ASN A 2 -33.27 21.30 -0.10
CA ASN A 2 -32.09 22.10 0.23
C ASN A 2 -32.33 23.54 -0.22
N GLN A 3 -32.67 24.41 0.73
CA GLN A 3 -32.80 25.84 0.48
C GLN A 3 -31.38 26.42 0.42
N LYS A 4 -30.88 26.67 -0.79
CA LYS A 4 -29.64 27.44 -0.98
C LYS A 4 -29.99 28.90 -0.74
N VAL A 5 -29.38 29.51 0.27
CA VAL A 5 -29.50 30.94 0.55
C VAL A 5 -28.08 31.50 0.59
N ASP A 6 -27.84 32.62 -0.11
CA ASP A 6 -26.57 33.34 -0.03
C ASP A 6 -26.44 33.95 1.38
N TYR A 7 -25.25 33.93 1.97
CA TYR A 7 -25.03 34.34 3.36
C TYR A 7 -25.48 35.78 3.65
N LEU A 8 -26.19 35.98 4.75
CA LEU A 8 -26.50 37.28 5.36
C LEU A 8 -25.81 37.36 6.74
N PHE A 9 -25.24 38.51 7.07
CA PHE A 9 -24.78 38.75 8.44
C PHE A 9 -25.98 38.80 9.41
N PRO A 10 -25.80 38.54 10.71
CA PRO A 10 -26.89 38.60 11.68
C PRO A 10 -27.59 39.98 11.66
N GLY A 11 -28.83 40.03 11.14
CA GLY A 11 -29.64 41.24 11.03
C GLY A 11 -29.87 41.80 9.62
N GLU A 12 -29.30 41.22 8.56
CA GLU A 12 -29.53 41.66 7.18
C GLU A 12 -30.66 40.86 6.48
N GLU A 13 -31.46 41.55 5.64
CA GLU A 13 -32.50 40.93 4.80
C GLU A 13 -32.00 40.59 3.39
N TYR A 14 -32.40 39.41 2.89
CA TYR A 14 -32.02 38.91 1.57
C TYR A 14 -32.57 39.79 0.43
N ARG A 15 -31.70 40.32 -0.45
CA ARG A 15 -32.10 41.00 -1.69
C ARG A 15 -31.57 40.27 -2.93
N PRO A 16 -32.43 39.52 -3.67
CA PRO A 16 -32.00 38.65 -4.77
C PRO A 16 -31.51 39.38 -6.05
N LYS A 17 -31.62 40.71 -6.13
CA LYS A 17 -31.38 41.48 -7.37
C LYS A 17 -29.99 42.12 -7.51
N GLN A 18 -29.12 42.01 -6.50
CA GLN A 18 -27.73 42.53 -6.55
C GLN A 18 -26.75 41.53 -5.90
N PRO A 19 -26.23 40.54 -6.66
CA PRO A 19 -25.17 39.68 -6.16
C PRO A 19 -23.84 40.43 -6.15
N ASP A 20 -23.24 40.58 -4.96
CA ASP A 20 -21.92 41.16 -4.76
C ASP A 20 -20.84 40.10 -5.02
N TRP A 21 -20.24 40.13 -6.21
CA TRP A 21 -19.39 39.06 -6.74
C TRP A 21 -18.06 38.86 -5.98
N ASP A 22 -17.65 39.84 -5.16
CA ASP A 22 -16.46 39.71 -4.31
C ASP A 22 -16.69 38.79 -3.09
N LYS A 23 -17.96 38.60 -2.67
CA LYS A 23 -18.33 37.73 -1.54
C LYS A 23 -18.47 36.25 -1.93
N VAL A 24 -18.56 35.94 -3.23
CA VAL A 24 -18.91 34.59 -3.74
C VAL A 24 -17.73 33.60 -3.75
N LYS A 25 -16.49 34.03 -3.44
CA LYS A 25 -15.30 33.23 -3.75
C LYS A 25 -14.85 32.20 -2.70
N ASN A 26 -15.32 32.23 -1.46
CA ASN A 26 -14.76 31.36 -0.41
C ASN A 26 -15.83 30.48 0.25
N TYR A 27 -16.14 29.35 -0.38
CA TYR A 27 -16.80 28.25 0.31
C TYR A 27 -15.74 27.32 0.87
N VAL A 28 -15.45 27.46 2.17
CA VAL A 28 -14.65 26.51 2.92
C VAL A 28 -15.45 26.14 4.16
N ASN A 29 -15.77 24.86 4.32
CA ASN A 29 -16.50 24.38 5.48
C ASN A 29 -15.59 24.47 6.71
N VAL A 30 -15.72 25.55 7.49
CA VAL A 30 -14.82 25.89 8.61
C VAL A 30 -14.83 24.80 9.68
N GLU A 31 -15.96 24.10 9.85
CA GLU A 31 -16.12 23.03 10.84
C GLU A 31 -15.27 21.78 10.55
N GLN A 32 -14.92 21.53 9.28
CA GLN A 32 -14.05 20.40 8.91
C GLN A 32 -12.56 20.72 9.01
N ILE A 33 -12.18 22.00 9.01
CA ILE A 33 -10.76 22.41 9.10
C ILE A 33 -10.30 22.51 10.56
N PHE A 34 -11.20 22.89 11.46
CA PHE A 34 -10.88 23.13 12.88
C PHE A 34 -11.16 21.95 13.81
N LYS A 35 -11.33 20.74 13.29
CA LYS A 35 -11.27 19.54 14.13
C LYS A 35 -9.80 19.12 14.20
N PRO A 36 -9.08 19.39 15.30
CA PRO A 36 -7.69 18.97 15.38
C PRO A 36 -7.63 17.45 15.24
N LEU A 37 -6.78 16.97 14.34
CA LEU A 37 -6.53 15.53 14.12
C LEU A 37 -6.08 14.80 15.40
N ILE A 38 -5.61 15.58 16.38
CA ILE A 38 -5.21 15.14 17.69
C ILE A 38 -6.20 15.78 18.66
N PRO A 39 -6.91 15.02 19.52
CA PRO A 39 -7.75 15.62 20.55
C PRO A 39 -6.88 16.56 21.41
N TYR A 40 -7.46 17.65 21.87
CA TYR A 40 -6.75 18.56 22.77
C TYR A 40 -6.18 17.77 23.95
N LEU A 41 -4.92 17.99 24.28
CA LEU A 41 -4.24 17.30 25.37
C LEU A 41 -4.97 17.66 26.68
N ALA A 42 -5.86 16.78 27.12
CA ALA A 42 -6.44 16.88 28.44
C ALA A 42 -5.31 16.58 29.42
N LEU A 43 -4.89 17.59 30.19
CA LEU A 43 -4.05 17.37 31.36
C LEU A 43 -4.93 16.61 32.35
N LEU A 44 -4.75 15.28 32.41
CA LEU A 44 -5.37 14.46 33.42
C LEU A 44 -4.74 14.83 34.76
N ASP A 45 -5.58 15.10 35.75
CA ASP A 45 -5.08 15.27 37.12
C ASP A 45 -4.40 13.96 37.54
N PRO A 46 -3.24 14.04 38.21
CA PRO A 46 -2.58 12.85 38.72
C PRO A 46 -3.55 12.13 39.67
N PRO A 47 -3.65 10.80 39.61
CA PRO A 47 -4.50 10.04 40.53
C PRO A 47 -4.07 10.32 41.97
N THR A 48 -5.04 10.27 42.88
CA THR A 48 -4.79 10.54 44.31
C THR A 48 -3.69 9.60 44.85
N PRO A 49 -2.73 10.10 45.64
CA PRO A 49 -1.68 9.28 46.23
C PRO A 49 -2.26 8.12 47.05
N ARG A 50 -1.71 6.92 46.86
CA ARG A 50 -2.22 5.71 47.51
C ARG A 50 -1.91 5.74 49.01
N GLN A 51 -2.82 5.17 49.80
CA GLN A 51 -2.72 5.17 51.26
C GLN A 51 -1.70 4.15 51.78
N GLN A 52 -1.39 3.09 51.03
CA GLN A 52 -0.41 2.05 51.38
C GLN A 52 0.30 1.52 50.13
N ILE A 53 1.61 1.33 50.22
CA ILE A 53 2.47 0.74 49.18
C ILE A 53 3.06 -0.54 49.77
N THR A 54 2.64 -1.70 49.25
CA THR A 54 3.22 -3.01 49.63
C THR A 54 4.20 -3.48 48.56
N MET A 55 5.27 -4.20 48.95
CA MET A 55 6.34 -4.58 48.01
C MET A 55 5.89 -5.50 46.86
N ASP A 56 4.77 -6.22 47.03
CA ASP A 56 4.21 -7.13 46.02
C ASP A 56 3.16 -6.47 45.11
N ASP A 57 3.00 -5.14 45.20
CA ASP A 57 1.93 -4.44 44.51
C ASP A 57 2.33 -3.99 43.09
N VAL A 58 1.84 -4.73 42.09
CA VAL A 58 2.08 -4.50 40.65
C VAL A 58 0.97 -3.63 40.04
N THR A 59 0.07 -3.05 40.85
CA THR A 59 -1.08 -2.27 40.33
C THR A 59 -0.73 -0.84 39.86
N ASP A 60 0.53 -0.40 39.99
CA ASP A 60 0.99 0.93 39.55
C ASP A 60 1.32 1.03 38.06
N PHE A 61 1.26 -0.07 37.31
CA PHE A 61 1.41 0.02 35.86
C PHE A 61 0.09 0.54 35.27
N PRO A 62 0.10 1.66 34.51
CA PRO A 62 -1.12 2.09 33.83
C PRO A 62 -1.56 0.95 32.91
N ASP A 63 -2.82 0.52 33.05
CA ASP A 63 -3.39 -0.49 32.20
C ASP A 63 -3.18 -0.07 30.74
N GLN A 64 -2.31 -0.78 30.03
CA GLN A 64 -2.12 -0.53 28.62
C GLN A 64 -3.38 -0.99 27.91
N GLU A 65 -4.10 -0.05 27.30
CA GLU A 65 -5.17 -0.41 26.39
C GLU A 65 -4.55 -1.24 25.26
N ILE A 66 -4.95 -2.51 25.17
CA ILE A 66 -4.53 -3.39 24.08
C ILE A 66 -5.28 -2.90 22.84
N VAL A 67 -4.75 -1.84 22.22
CA VAL A 67 -5.23 -1.36 20.93
C VAL A 67 -4.90 -2.43 19.92
N GLN A 68 -5.93 -3.03 19.32
CA GLN A 68 -5.76 -3.87 18.15
C GLN A 68 -5.05 -3.04 17.08
N LEU A 69 -3.74 -3.22 16.92
CA LEU A 69 -3.01 -2.68 15.78
C LEU A 69 -3.71 -3.24 14.55
N GLY A 70 -4.18 -2.36 13.66
CA GLY A 70 -4.90 -2.73 12.45
C GLY A 70 -4.02 -3.49 11.46
N GLU A 71 -3.64 -4.73 11.79
CA GLU A 71 -3.03 -5.68 10.84
C GLU A 71 -4.04 -6.15 9.78
N SER A 72 -5.27 -5.68 9.85
CA SER A 72 -6.11 -5.58 8.68
C SER A 72 -6.87 -4.27 8.71
N ARG A 73 -6.29 -3.23 8.13
CA ARG A 73 -7.15 -2.23 7.49
C ARG A 73 -7.92 -2.97 6.39
N PRO A 74 -9.27 -3.08 6.44
CA PRO A 74 -10.00 -3.46 5.25
C PRO A 74 -9.63 -2.46 4.16
N TYR A 75 -9.28 -2.96 2.98
CA TYR A 75 -8.87 -2.16 1.83
C TYR A 75 -10.07 -1.37 1.32
N GLU A 76 -10.30 -0.19 1.88
CA GLU A 76 -11.12 0.81 1.21
C GLU A 76 -10.38 1.22 -0.08
N GLU A 77 -11.11 1.34 -1.18
CA GLU A 77 -10.66 1.77 -2.54
C GLU A 77 -10.41 0.68 -3.60
N GLY A 78 -10.91 -0.54 -3.51
CA GLY A 78 -11.05 -1.44 -4.68
C GLY A 78 -9.76 -1.74 -5.49
N ARG A 79 -8.58 -1.44 -4.95
CA ARG A 79 -7.26 -1.70 -5.53
C ARG A 79 -6.37 -2.30 -4.46
N TYR A 80 -5.72 -3.40 -4.80
CA TYR A 80 -4.85 -4.12 -3.89
C TYR A 80 -3.56 -3.34 -3.61
N ARG A 81 -3.28 -3.01 -2.34
CA ARG A 81 -1.99 -2.49 -1.86
C ARG A 81 -1.44 -3.44 -0.79
N PRO A 82 -0.24 -4.04 -0.97
CA PRO A 82 0.31 -4.94 0.03
C PRO A 82 0.75 -4.16 1.29
N PRO A 83 0.55 -4.71 2.51
CA PRO A 83 0.88 -4.05 3.78
C PRO A 83 2.40 -3.96 4.05
N SER A 84 3.17 -4.81 3.40
CA SER A 84 4.63 -4.82 3.39
C SER A 84 5.12 -5.05 1.96
N MET A 85 6.33 -4.62 1.64
CA MET A 85 6.88 -4.81 0.30
C MET A 85 6.96 -6.32 -0.02
N PRO A 86 6.24 -6.81 -1.04
CA PRO A 86 6.25 -8.22 -1.38
C PRO A 86 7.53 -8.57 -2.15
N THR A 87 7.98 -9.80 -1.97
CA THR A 87 9.07 -10.34 -2.77
C THR A 87 8.55 -10.71 -4.15
N TYR A 88 9.45 -10.69 -5.12
CA TYR A 88 9.13 -11.05 -6.48
C TYR A 88 9.15 -12.57 -6.67
N ALA A 89 8.00 -13.17 -6.97
CA ALA A 89 7.94 -14.59 -7.34
C ALA A 89 8.38 -14.83 -8.79
N GLY A 90 8.09 -13.88 -9.68
CA GLY A 90 8.43 -13.98 -11.10
C GLY A 90 7.92 -12.79 -11.92
N ILE A 91 8.51 -12.60 -13.09
CA ILE A 91 8.24 -11.45 -13.96
C ILE A 91 6.95 -11.58 -14.73
N TYR A 92 6.76 -12.76 -15.29
CA TYR A 92 5.65 -13.00 -16.18
C TYR A 92 4.45 -13.55 -15.41
N PRO A 93 3.23 -13.15 -15.78
CA PRO A 93 2.03 -13.69 -15.17
C PRO A 93 1.86 -15.18 -15.51
N SER A 94 1.30 -15.94 -14.57
CA SER A 94 0.93 -17.34 -14.81
C SER A 94 -0.43 -17.40 -15.50
N HIS A 95 -0.51 -18.13 -16.62
CA HIS A 95 -1.76 -18.43 -17.31
C HIS A 95 -2.35 -19.71 -16.73
N ILE A 96 -3.48 -19.61 -16.02
CA ILE A 96 -4.09 -20.75 -15.33
C ILE A 96 -5.58 -20.81 -15.63
N TYR A 97 -6.08 -22.02 -15.83
CA TYR A 97 -7.51 -22.28 -15.96
C TYR A 97 -8.17 -22.28 -14.57
N LEU A 98 -9.17 -21.41 -14.38
CA LEU A 98 -9.93 -21.31 -13.13
C LEU A 98 -11.35 -21.82 -13.35
N HIS A 99 -11.88 -22.54 -12.36
CA HIS A 99 -13.25 -23.05 -12.39
C HIS A 99 -14.20 -22.08 -11.69
N ARG A 100 -15.41 -21.93 -12.24
CA ARG A 100 -16.48 -21.12 -11.64
C ARG A 100 -16.78 -21.60 -10.22
N GLY A 101 -16.91 -20.67 -9.28
CA GLY A 101 -17.34 -20.95 -7.91
C GLY A 101 -16.30 -21.65 -7.03
N LYS A 102 -15.15 -22.07 -7.58
CA LYS A 102 -14.04 -22.59 -6.77
C LYS A 102 -13.32 -21.41 -6.09
N GLN A 103 -13.11 -21.53 -4.79
CA GLN A 103 -12.30 -20.58 -4.03
C GLN A 103 -10.82 -20.91 -4.20
N TYR A 104 -10.04 -19.88 -4.45
CA TYR A 104 -8.60 -19.96 -4.64
C TYR A 104 -7.89 -18.95 -3.76
N ASP A 105 -6.73 -19.33 -3.24
CA ASP A 105 -5.89 -18.46 -2.40
C ASP A 105 -4.63 -18.06 -3.15
N TRP A 106 -4.60 -16.81 -3.60
CA TRP A 106 -3.45 -16.24 -4.30
C TRP A 106 -2.40 -15.75 -3.31
N CYS A 107 -1.13 -16.08 -3.59
CA CYS A 107 -0.01 -15.64 -2.78
C CYS A 107 0.30 -14.15 -3.02
N SER A 108 0.22 -13.36 -1.97
CA SER A 108 0.56 -11.93 -1.96
C SER A 108 2.02 -11.63 -1.59
N CYS A 109 2.65 -12.47 -0.77
CA CYS A 109 3.99 -12.23 -0.23
C CYS A 109 5.12 -12.52 -1.23
N GLY A 110 4.85 -13.37 -2.23
CA GLY A 110 5.82 -13.80 -3.25
C GLY A 110 6.75 -14.94 -2.83
N HIS A 111 6.78 -15.31 -1.55
CA HIS A 111 7.68 -16.34 -1.03
C HIS A 111 7.21 -17.78 -1.28
N SER A 112 5.95 -17.99 -1.65
CA SER A 112 5.40 -19.35 -1.84
C SER A 112 6.24 -20.22 -2.78
N GLN A 113 6.44 -21.48 -2.43
CA GLN A 113 7.09 -22.45 -3.34
C GLN A 113 6.15 -22.88 -4.47
N ILE A 114 4.83 -22.79 -4.27
CA ILE A 114 3.80 -23.18 -5.24
C ILE A 114 3.15 -21.99 -5.93
N ASN A 115 3.92 -20.92 -6.16
CA ASN A 115 3.44 -19.71 -6.84
C ASN A 115 2.72 -20.09 -8.16
N PRO A 116 1.53 -19.52 -8.42
CA PRO A 116 0.94 -18.33 -7.80
C PRO A 116 0.09 -18.58 -6.55
N TRP A 117 -0.03 -19.82 -6.09
CA TRP A 117 -0.85 -20.19 -4.93
C TRP A 117 -0.14 -19.96 -3.60
N CYS A 118 -0.90 -19.81 -2.53
CA CYS A 118 -0.37 -19.72 -1.18
C CYS A 118 -0.15 -21.11 -0.56
N ASP A 119 1.05 -21.36 -0.06
CA ASP A 119 1.43 -22.51 0.77
C ASP A 119 1.41 -22.20 2.28
N GLY A 120 1.07 -20.97 2.64
CA GLY A 120 1.13 -20.48 4.02
C GLY A 120 2.44 -19.82 4.40
N GLN A 121 3.42 -19.68 3.48
CA GLN A 121 4.75 -19.10 3.78
C GLN A 121 4.75 -17.78 4.50
N CYS A 122 3.72 -17.00 4.27
CA CYS A 122 3.45 -15.76 4.96
C CYS A 122 3.34 -15.87 6.49
N LYS A 123 3.07 -17.04 7.07
CA LYS A 123 2.93 -17.20 8.53
C LYS A 123 4.28 -17.33 9.25
N TRP A 124 5.27 -17.90 8.58
CA TRP A 124 6.59 -18.14 9.19
C TRP A 124 7.64 -17.12 8.77
N ILE A 125 7.40 -16.37 7.70
CA ILE A 125 8.22 -15.23 7.30
C ILE A 125 7.67 -13.97 7.97
N LEU A 126 8.54 -13.05 8.40
CA LEU A 126 8.16 -11.72 8.91
C LEU A 126 7.59 -10.82 7.78
N THR A 127 6.51 -11.24 7.14
CA THR A 127 5.79 -10.46 6.12
C THR A 127 4.36 -10.24 6.59
N ARG A 128 3.87 -8.99 6.51
CA ARG A 128 2.48 -8.66 6.87
C ARG A 128 1.48 -9.04 5.78
N CYS A 129 1.96 -9.46 4.61
CA CYS A 129 1.13 -9.88 3.48
C CYS A 129 0.38 -11.19 3.81
N ARG A 130 -0.94 -11.18 3.68
CA ARG A 130 -1.81 -12.35 3.82
C ARG A 130 -2.38 -12.75 2.46
N PRO A 131 -2.68 -14.06 2.23
CA PRO A 131 -3.20 -14.51 0.94
C PRO A 131 -4.53 -13.82 0.60
N VAL A 132 -4.77 -13.63 -0.69
CA VAL A 132 -6.02 -13.06 -1.19
C VAL A 132 -6.88 -14.21 -1.68
N SER A 133 -7.95 -14.50 -0.93
CA SER A 133 -8.96 -15.47 -1.33
C SER A 133 -9.90 -14.83 -2.35
N PHE A 134 -10.13 -15.53 -3.46
CA PHE A 134 -11.04 -15.08 -4.51
C PHE A 134 -11.73 -16.26 -5.19
N ASN A 135 -12.84 -15.97 -5.86
CA ASN A 135 -13.53 -16.89 -6.74
C ASN A 135 -13.76 -16.21 -8.10
N VAL A 136 -14.15 -17.01 -9.09
CA VAL A 136 -14.41 -16.53 -10.45
C VAL A 136 -15.86 -16.83 -10.83
N ALA A 137 -16.49 -15.87 -11.50
CA ALA A 137 -17.85 -16.03 -12.02
C ALA A 137 -17.90 -16.98 -13.22
N GLU A 138 -16.90 -16.99 -14.10
CA GLU A 138 -16.88 -17.84 -15.29
C GLU A 138 -15.64 -18.71 -15.32
N SER A 139 -15.79 -19.95 -15.77
CA SER A 139 -14.64 -20.85 -15.95
C SER A 139 -13.85 -20.47 -17.20
N GLY A 140 -12.54 -20.29 -17.09
CA GLY A 140 -11.72 -19.85 -18.21
C GLY A 140 -10.24 -19.68 -17.84
N TYR A 141 -9.45 -19.23 -18.81
CA TYR A 141 -8.03 -18.94 -18.60
C TYR A 141 -7.85 -17.50 -18.10
N PHE A 142 -7.20 -17.37 -16.94
CA PHE A 142 -6.90 -16.09 -16.32
C PHE A 142 -5.39 -15.89 -16.17
N LYS A 143 -4.97 -14.62 -16.19
CA LYS A 143 -3.58 -14.20 -15.96
C LYS A 143 -3.42 -13.80 -14.51
N LEU A 144 -2.79 -14.67 -13.71
CA LEU A 144 -2.49 -14.37 -12.31
C LEU A 144 -1.15 -13.65 -12.18
N CYS A 145 -1.11 -12.70 -11.24
CA CYS A 145 0.06 -11.87 -11.00
C CYS A 145 1.17 -12.63 -10.24
N ASN A 146 2.38 -12.64 -10.80
CA ASN A 146 3.58 -13.16 -10.13
C ASN A 146 4.52 -12.05 -9.63
N CYS A 147 4.43 -10.85 -10.20
CA CYS A 147 5.25 -9.72 -9.75
C CYS A 147 4.82 -9.14 -8.39
N LYS A 148 3.63 -9.51 -7.92
CA LYS A 148 2.99 -9.09 -6.65
C LYS A 148 2.77 -7.57 -6.50
N LEU A 149 2.98 -6.82 -7.58
CA LEU A 149 2.84 -5.37 -7.68
C LEU A 149 1.64 -4.94 -8.55
N SER A 150 0.71 -5.86 -8.81
CA SER A 150 -0.53 -5.52 -9.53
C SER A 150 -1.46 -4.74 -8.61
N SER A 151 -2.00 -3.63 -9.11
CA SER A 151 -3.07 -2.87 -8.43
C SER A 151 -4.42 -3.60 -8.47
N ASN A 152 -4.57 -4.56 -9.38
CA ASN A 152 -5.76 -5.38 -9.54
C ASN A 152 -5.47 -6.85 -9.17
N ALA A 153 -4.73 -7.06 -8.07
CA ALA A 153 -4.48 -8.41 -7.59
C ALA A 153 -5.82 -9.11 -7.26
N PRO A 154 -5.97 -10.40 -7.57
CA PRO A 154 -4.93 -11.38 -7.96
C PRO A 154 -4.55 -11.37 -9.46
N PHE A 155 -5.26 -10.60 -10.29
CA PHE A 155 -5.08 -10.57 -11.73
C PHE A 155 -3.92 -9.67 -12.16
N CYS A 156 -3.36 -9.97 -13.33
CA CYS A 156 -2.29 -9.17 -13.92
C CYS A 156 -2.85 -7.92 -14.60
N ASN A 157 -2.34 -6.74 -14.22
CA ASN A 157 -2.68 -5.44 -14.82
C ASN A 157 -1.55 -4.88 -15.73
N GLY A 158 -0.50 -5.65 -16.00
CA GLY A 158 0.63 -5.23 -16.83
C GLY A 158 1.72 -4.40 -16.12
N THR A 159 1.66 -4.18 -14.80
CA THR A 159 2.70 -3.42 -14.06
C THR A 159 4.11 -3.98 -14.25
N HIS A 160 4.24 -5.30 -14.36
CA HIS A 160 5.50 -5.98 -14.64
C HIS A 160 6.17 -5.49 -15.94
N GLN A 161 5.40 -5.11 -16.97
CA GLN A 161 5.95 -4.60 -18.23
C GLN A 161 6.52 -3.19 -18.07
N HIS A 162 5.86 -2.34 -17.28
CA HIS A 162 6.38 -1.01 -16.99
C HIS A 162 7.69 -1.08 -16.21
N MET A 163 7.76 -1.98 -15.21
CA MET A 163 9.00 -2.24 -14.49
C MET A 163 10.12 -2.72 -15.44
N LEU A 164 9.85 -3.71 -16.29
CA LEU A 164 10.82 -4.20 -17.27
C LEU A 164 11.32 -3.11 -18.22
N LYS A 165 10.41 -2.29 -18.76
CA LYS A 165 10.77 -1.16 -19.63
C LYS A 165 11.63 -0.15 -18.89
N TRP A 166 11.31 0.15 -17.63
CA TRP A 166 12.09 1.07 -16.80
C TRP A 166 13.49 0.52 -16.53
N VAL A 167 13.61 -0.75 -16.13
CA VAL A 167 14.90 -1.43 -15.90
C VAL A 167 15.74 -1.41 -17.18
N ASN A 168 15.14 -1.80 -18.31
CA ASN A 168 15.80 -1.75 -19.60
C ASN A 168 16.25 -0.33 -19.98
N LYS A 169 15.47 0.71 -19.65
CA LYS A 169 15.85 2.08 -19.97
C LYS A 169 17.03 2.58 -19.13
N HIS A 170 17.06 2.28 -17.84
CA HIS A 170 18.05 2.85 -16.92
C HIS A 170 19.31 1.99 -16.78
N HIS A 171 19.22 0.67 -16.97
CA HIS A 171 20.37 -0.23 -16.86
C HIS A 171 21.04 -0.57 -18.20
N ARG A 172 20.59 0.00 -19.33
CA ARG A 172 21.16 -0.32 -20.67
C ARG A 172 22.51 0.35 -21.01
N GLY A 173 22.95 1.36 -20.28
CA GLY A 173 24.17 2.11 -20.65
C GLY A 173 25.46 1.59 -20.02
N PHE A 174 25.42 1.30 -18.72
CA PHE A 174 26.65 1.18 -17.92
C PHE A 174 27.33 -0.20 -18.01
N TRP A 175 26.56 -1.30 -18.10
CA TRP A 175 27.12 -2.67 -18.11
C TRP A 175 27.14 -3.36 -19.49
N GLY A 176 26.46 -2.81 -20.50
CA GLY A 176 26.41 -3.39 -21.84
C GLY A 176 27.66 -3.05 -22.66
N LEU A 177 27.75 -1.80 -23.13
CA LEU A 177 28.80 -1.41 -24.09
C LEU A 177 30.20 -1.38 -23.44
N TRP A 178 30.33 -0.73 -22.28
CA TRP A 178 31.61 -0.63 -21.57
C TRP A 178 32.08 -1.97 -20.99
N GLY A 179 31.16 -2.81 -20.51
CA GLY A 179 31.49 -4.16 -20.02
C GLY A 179 32.05 -5.05 -21.14
N VAL A 180 31.44 -5.02 -22.32
CA VAL A 180 31.91 -5.78 -23.49
C VAL A 180 33.24 -5.24 -24.01
N ILE A 181 33.41 -3.91 -24.12
CA ILE A 181 34.66 -3.29 -24.55
C ILE A 181 35.81 -3.62 -23.59
N SER A 182 35.59 -3.50 -22.27
CA SER A 182 36.60 -3.89 -21.28
C SER A 182 36.91 -5.38 -21.31
N PHE A 183 35.92 -6.26 -21.48
CA PHE A 183 36.13 -7.71 -21.58
C PHE A 183 36.99 -8.08 -22.79
N TRP A 184 36.66 -7.58 -23.98
CA TRP A 184 37.43 -7.86 -25.21
C TRP A 184 38.78 -7.15 -25.24
N GLY A 185 38.88 -5.93 -24.69
CA GLY A 185 40.14 -5.22 -24.55
C GLY A 185 41.11 -5.95 -23.61
N CYS A 186 40.62 -6.45 -22.48
CA CYS A 186 41.43 -7.21 -21.54
C CYS A 186 41.82 -8.58 -22.10
N PHE A 187 40.90 -9.29 -22.76
CA PHE A 187 41.19 -10.56 -23.42
C PHE A 187 42.18 -10.40 -24.58
N GLY A 188 42.03 -9.35 -25.40
CA GLY A 188 42.96 -9.03 -26.49
C GLY A 188 44.35 -8.68 -25.97
N TYR A 189 44.44 -7.90 -24.88
CA TYR A 189 45.71 -7.63 -24.21
C TYR A 189 46.35 -8.91 -23.65
N TRP A 190 45.57 -9.77 -23.00
CA TRP A 190 46.05 -11.05 -22.46
C TRP A 190 46.54 -11.98 -23.57
N ALA A 191 45.77 -12.12 -24.65
CA ALA A 191 46.15 -12.90 -25.82
C ALA A 191 47.44 -12.37 -26.46
N PHE A 192 47.57 -11.06 -26.64
CA PHE A 192 48.79 -10.43 -27.16
C PHE A 192 50.01 -10.61 -26.26
N THR A 193 49.81 -10.62 -24.93
CA THR A 193 50.91 -10.69 -23.96
C THR A 193 51.39 -12.13 -23.73
N PHE A 194 50.51 -13.13 -23.80
CA PHE A 194 50.84 -14.53 -23.45
C PHE A 194 51.02 -15.47 -24.66
N TYR A 195 50.62 -15.07 -25.88
CA TYR A 195 50.80 -15.88 -27.10
C TYR A 195 51.86 -15.31 -28.06
N LYS A 196 52.81 -14.54 -27.54
CA LYS A 196 54.02 -14.13 -28.25
C LYS A 196 55.22 -14.95 -27.75
#